data_AF-A0A0F9B8D2-F1
#
_entry.id   AF-A0A0F9B8D2-F1
#
_cell.length_a   1.000
_cell.length_b   1.000
_cell.length_c   1.000
_cell.angle_alpha   90.00
_cell.angle_beta   90.00
_cell.angle_gamma   90.00
#
_symmetry.space_group_name_H-M   'P 1'
#
loop_
_entity.id
_entity.type
_entity.pdbx_description
1 polymer ?
#
loop_
_entity_poly.entity_id
_entity_poly.type
_entity_poly.pdbx_seq_one_letter_code
_entity_poly.pdbx_strand_id
1 'polypeptide(L)'
;MIYFYDTYALIEILRGNPKYKKFEDYKIYTSIMNFYEFYYSVLKEFTEKTAKDWRKQLDLIFIEIREEDIVEASEFRLKNIKEKLS
;
A
#
# COMPACT_ATOMS: atom_id res chain seq x y z
N MET A 1 2.95 -12.17 -12.51
CA MET A 1 2.00 -12.18 -11.38
C MET A 1 1.77 -10.74 -10.96
N ILE A 2 0.58 -10.38 -10.50
CA ILE A 2 0.22 -9.01 -10.09
C ILE A 2 0.05 -9.01 -8.57
N TYR A 3 0.61 -8.01 -7.89
CA TYR A 3 0.52 -7.84 -6.44
C TYR A 3 -0.03 -6.46 -6.12
N PHE A 4 -0.92 -6.41 -5.13
CA PHE A 4 -1.38 -5.17 -4.53
C PHE A 4 -0.61 -4.92 -3.23
N TYR A 5 -0.09 -3.72 -3.04
CA TYR A 5 0.78 -3.33 -1.94
C TYR A 5 -0.01 -2.43 -1.01
N ASP A 6 -0.22 -2.89 0.22
CA ASP A 6 -0.72 -2.05 1.30
C ASP A 6 0.39 -1.15 1.87
N THR A 7 0.02 -0.29 2.81
CA THR A 7 0.95 0.62 3.48
C THR A 7 2.12 -0.15 4.12
N TYR A 8 1.85 -1.30 4.72
CA TYR A 8 2.87 -2.10 5.40
C TYR A 8 3.91 -2.65 4.41
N ALA A 9 3.47 -3.24 3.30
CA ALA A 9 4.36 -3.75 2.27
C ALA A 9 5.26 -2.65 1.70
N LEU A 10 4.73 -1.44 1.47
CA LEU A 10 5.53 -0.30 0.99
C LEU A 10 6.59 0.13 2.02
N ILE A 11 6.24 0.15 3.31
CA ILE A 11 7.19 0.48 4.40
C ILE A 11 8.30 -0.58 4.50
N GLU A 12 7.97 -1.86 4.38
CA GLU A 12 8.97 -2.92 4.48
C GLU A 12 9.93 -2.92 3.28
N ILE A 13 9.45 -2.58 2.08
CA ILE A 13 10.30 -2.36 0.89
C ILE A 13 11.22 -1.16 1.10
N LEU A 14 10.67 -0.04 1.58
CA LEU A 14 11.44 1.16 1.94
C LEU A 14 12.58 0.83 2.92
N ARG A 15 12.31 -0.02 3.91
CA ARG A 15 13.27 -0.46 4.93
C ARG A 15 14.27 -1.51 4.43
N GLY A 16 14.13 -1.97 3.18
CA GLY A 16 14.98 -2.99 2.59
C GLY A 16 14.84 -4.36 3.27
N ASN A 17 13.65 -4.70 3.75
CA ASN A 17 13.42 -5.98 4.41
C ASN A 17 13.66 -7.14 3.41
N PRO A 18 14.60 -8.07 3.68
CA PRO A 18 14.91 -9.17 2.75
C PRO A 18 13.73 -10.07 2.40
N LYS A 19 12.72 -10.16 3.27
CA LYS A 19 11.49 -10.92 3.02
C LYS A 19 10.66 -10.33 1.87
N TYR A 20 10.79 -9.02 1.64
CA TYR A 20 10.07 -8.27 0.63
C TYR A 20 10.84 -8.07 -0.67
N LYS A 21 12.14 -8.41 -0.69
CA LYS A 21 13.02 -8.25 -1.86
C LYS A 21 12.45 -8.88 -3.14
N LYS A 22 11.79 -10.03 -3.03
CA LYS A 22 11.14 -10.72 -4.16
C LYS A 22 10.00 -9.93 -4.80
N PHE A 23 9.49 -8.89 -4.14
CA PHE A 23 8.42 -8.03 -4.62
C PHE A 23 8.92 -6.71 -5.22
N GLU A 24 10.22 -6.40 -5.13
CA GLU A 24 10.81 -5.16 -5.66
C GLU A 24 10.82 -5.13 -7.20
N ASP A 25 10.95 -6.30 -7.84
CA ASP A 25 10.99 -6.43 -9.30
C ASP A 25 9.59 -6.36 -9.96
N TYR A 26 8.52 -6.31 -9.16
CA TYR A 26 7.14 -6.24 -9.66
C TYR A 26 6.62 -4.81 -9.64
N LYS A 27 5.70 -4.51 -10.57
CA LYS A 27 4.98 -3.23 -10.57
C LYS A 27 4.16 -3.07 -9.29
N ILE A 28 4.19 -1.87 -8.73
CA ILE A 28 3.57 -1.56 -7.44
C ILE A 28 2.15 -1.07 -7.69
N TYR A 29 1.18 -1.97 -7.60
CA TYR A 29 -0.24 -1.60 -7.59
C TYR A 29 -0.65 -1.26 -6.17
N THR A 30 -1.25 -0.09 -5.95
CA THR A 30 -1.67 0.35 -4.62
C THR A 30 -2.87 1.31 -4.72
N SER A 31 -3.46 1.72 -3.59
CA SER A 31 -4.50 2.75 -3.58
C SER A 31 -3.89 4.11 -3.23
N ILE A 32 -4.61 5.18 -3.55
CA ILE A 32 -4.20 6.54 -3.16
C ILE A 32 -4.15 6.69 -1.62
N MET A 33 -5.01 5.95 -0.90
CA MET A 33 -5.07 5.97 0.56
C MET A 33 -3.83 5.32 1.18
N ASN A 34 -3.43 4.15 0.68
CA ASN A 34 -2.20 3.48 1.14
C ASN A 34 -0.97 4.33 0.84
N PHE A 35 -0.93 4.98 -0.32
CA PHE A 35 0.16 5.90 -0.65
C PHE A 35 0.18 7.14 0.26
N TYR A 36 -0.97 7.69 0.63
CA TYR A 36 -1.05 8.76 1.63
C TYR A 36 -0.43 8.32 2.97
N GLU A 37 -0.83 7.17 3.49
CA GLU A 37 -0.32 6.65 4.76
C GLU A 37 1.18 6.38 4.69
N PHE A 38 1.64 5.76 3.60
CA PHE A 38 3.06 5.52 3.34
C PHE A 38 3.84 6.84 3.33
N TYR A 39 3.43 7.80 2.50
CA TYR A 39 4.12 9.07 2.35
C TYR A 39 4.14 9.85 3.67
N TYR A 40 3.04 9.84 4.41
CA TYR A 40 2.96 10.41 5.75
C TYR A 40 3.92 9.72 6.74
N SER A 41 4.00 8.39 6.72
CA SER A 41 4.95 7.64 7.53
C SER A 41 6.41 8.01 7.19
N VAL A 42 6.73 8.16 5.90
CA VAL A 42 8.07 8.59 5.47
C VAL A 42 8.37 10.01 5.95
N LEU A 43 7.41 10.93 5.89
CA LEU A 43 7.57 12.29 6.41
C LEU A 43 7.80 12.32 7.93
N LYS A 44 7.19 11.40 8.69
CA LYS A 44 7.37 11.32 10.14
C LYS A 44 8.72 10.73 10.55
N GLU A 45 9.16 9.70 9.84
CA GLU A 45 10.38 8.96 10.19
C GLU A 45 11.65 9.56 9.56
N PHE A 46 11.52 10.29 8.45
CA PHE A 46 12.63 10.81 7.66
C PHE A 46 12.44 12.30 7.33
N THR A 47 13.03 12.75 6.22
CA THR A 47 12.95 14.14 5.76
C THR A 47 11.95 14.28 4.61
N GLU A 48 11.45 15.50 4.40
CA GLU A 48 10.63 15.83 3.23
C GLU A 48 11.33 15.49 1.91
N LYS A 49 12.65 15.72 1.84
CA LYS A 49 13.46 15.36 0.68
C LYS A 49 13.40 13.85 0.42
N THR A 50 13.58 13.04 1.45
CA THR A 50 13.47 11.57 1.37
C THR A 50 12.11 11.15 0.82
N ALA A 51 11.01 11.72 1.35
CA ALA A 51 9.66 11.40 0.87
C ALA A 51 9.47 11.74 -0.62
N LYS A 52 9.95 12.91 -1.05
CA LYS A 52 9.90 13.35 -2.46
C LYS A 52 10.73 12.46 -3.37
N ASP A 53 11.91 12.03 -2.93
CA ASP A 53 12.78 11.13 -3.71
C ASP A 53 12.13 9.76 -3.89
N TRP A 54 11.51 9.21 -2.85
CA TRP A 54 10.75 7.95 -2.95
C TRP A 54 9.56 8.05 -3.89
N ARG A 55 8.81 9.15 -3.86
CA ARG A 55 7.70 9.37 -4.82
C ARG A 55 8.18 9.33 -6.28
N LYS A 56 9.40 9.79 -6.56
CA LYS A 56 10.00 9.78 -7.91
C LYS A 56 10.53 8.41 -8.31
N GLN A 57 11.05 7.64 -7.35
CA GLN A 57 11.65 6.33 -7.60
C GLN A 57 10.61 5.22 -7.78
N LEU A 58 9.46 5.33 -7.10
CA LEU A 58 8.42 4.30 -7.17
C LEU A 58 7.55 4.48 -8.42
N ASP A 59 7.52 3.45 -9.27
CA ASP A 59 6.56 3.32 -10.38
C ASP A 59 5.21 2.81 -9.86
N LEU A 60 4.48 3.72 -9.20
CA LEU A 60 3.19 3.42 -8.58
C LEU A 60 2.06 3.42 -9.61
N ILE A 61 1.29 2.35 -9.62
CA ILE A 61 0.03 2.24 -10.34
C ILE A 61 -1.11 2.31 -9.33
N PHE A 62 -1.88 3.39 -9.38
CA PHE A 62 -3.03 3.56 -8.51
C PHE A 62 -4.23 2.78 -9.03
N ILE A 63 -4.72 1.86 -8.20
CA ILE A 63 -6.02 1.23 -8.39
C ILE A 63 -7.07 2.15 -7.79
N GLU A 64 -8.03 2.53 -8.61
CA GLU A 64 -9.19 3.30 -8.20
C GLU A 64 -10.07 2.45 -7.27
N ILE A 65 -10.48 3.03 -6.14
CA ILE A 65 -11.47 2.45 -5.25
C ILE A 65 -12.79 3.13 -5.57
N ARG A 66 -13.74 2.38 -6.11
CA ARG A 66 -15.06 2.87 -6.51
C ARG A 66 -16.07 2.65 -5.40
N GLU A 67 -17.23 3.29 -5.54
CA GLU A 67 -18.34 3.15 -4.58
C GLU A 67 -18.76 1.68 -4.41
N GLU A 68 -18.84 0.92 -5.52
CA GLU A 68 -19.24 -0.48 -5.49
C GLU A 68 -18.26 -1.33 -4.69
N ASP A 69 -16.96 -1.04 -4.79
CA ASP A 69 -15.92 -1.75 -4.06
C ASP A 69 -16.06 -1.51 -2.54
N ILE A 70 -16.48 -0.31 -2.13
CA ILE A 70 -16.74 0.03 -0.71
C ILE A 70 -17.99 -0.68 -0.20
N VAL A 71 -19.07 -0.71 -0.98
CA VAL A 71 -20.31 -1.41 -0.62
C VAL A 71 -20.02 -2.89 -0.44
N GLU A 72 -19.37 -3.52 -1.41
CA GLU A 72 -19.01 -4.95 -1.36
C GLU A 72 -18.10 -5.26 -0.16
N ALA A 73 -17.05 -4.46 0.06
CA ALA A 73 -16.14 -4.66 1.17
C ALA A 73 -16.84 -4.52 2.54
N SER A 74 -17.78 -3.59 2.66
CA SER A 74 -18.54 -3.36 3.89
C SER A 74 -19.47 -4.53 4.20
N GLU A 75 -20.17 -5.04 3.18
CA GLU A 75 -20.98 -6.25 3.31
C GLU A 75 -20.14 -7.48 3.66
N PHE A 76 -19.01 -7.66 2.97
CA PHE A 76 -18.08 -8.76 3.21
C PHE A 76 -17.61 -8.76 4.67
N ARG A 77 -17.20 -7.59 5.18
CA ARG A 77 -16.75 -7.44 6.57
C ARG A 77 -17.83 -7.84 7.57
N LEU A 78 -19.07 -7.41 7.36
CA LEU A 78 -20.18 -7.73 8.26
C LEU A 78 -20.48 -9.24 8.25
N LYS A 79 -20.51 -9.85 7.05
CA LYS A 79 -20.77 -11.28 6.88
C LYS A 79 -19.69 -12.14 7.56
N ASN A 80 -18.44 -11.68 7.59
CA ASN A 80 -17.30 -12.47 8.07
C ASN A 80 -16.73 -12.02 9.42
N ILE A 81 -17.47 -11.22 10.19
CA ILE A 81 -16.98 -10.64 11.45
C ILE A 81 -16.50 -11.68 12.48
N LYS A 82 -17.08 -12.88 12.46
CA LYS A 82 -16.72 -13.98 13.38
C LYS A 82 -15.46 -14.72 12.94
N GLU A 83 -15.15 -14.71 11.65
CA GLU A 83 -14.01 -15.42 11.08
C GLU A 83 -12.71 -14.60 11.13
N LYS A 84 -12.79 -13.33 11.58
CA LYS A 84 -11.65 -12.38 11.61
C LYS A 84 -10.99 -12.22 10.24
N LEU A 85 -11.78 -12.34 9.17
CA LEU A 85 -11.37 -12.05 7.81
C LEU A 85 -11.59 -10.57 7.52
N SER A 86 -10.82 -9.69 8.19
CA SER A 86 -10.62 -8.29 7.82
C SER A 86 -9.45 -7.71 8.59
#